data_AF-A0A7V8GM85-F1
#
_entry.id   AF-A0A7V8GM85-F1
#
_cell.length_a   1.000
_cell.length_b   1.000
_cell.length_c   1.000
_cell.angle_alpha   90.00
_cell.angle_beta   90.00
_cell.angle_gamma   90.00
#
_symmetry.space_group_name_H-M   'P 1'
#
loop_
_entity.id
_entity.type
_entity.pdbx_description
1 polymer ?
#
loop_
_entity_poly.entity_id
_entity_poly.type
_entity_poly.pdbx_seq_one_letter_code
_entity_poly.pdbx_strand_id
1 'polypeptide(L)'
;MKRWLQRLRPPRPAASEAHLADLQRQLDIARAVEAERRRIHDDLHDDVGSQLLTLLHRVPPAEQQRVREILQDLRAILARERGVEGTLLEVLAQLREEAEQRLQTRGIDLDWQQADELPDPALDPAQAMHLFRIGRESITNALRHAHPHALRVVVDVAGDQLVFEVTDDGRFDPARIGHGRGTRSMQARASQLHGDISWQAGTLGGTKVRLRFPLPGGDTPASTGWANAAAPGNIAQ
;
A
#
# COMPACT_ATOMS: atom_id res chain seq x y z
N MET A 1 -53.99 57.21 -5.65
CA MET A 1 -52.76 56.81 -6.37
C MET A 1 -51.54 56.63 -5.45
N LYS A 2 -51.64 55.91 -4.30
CA LYS A 2 -50.51 55.67 -3.37
C LYS A 2 -50.71 54.42 -2.48
N ARG A 3 -50.64 53.19 -3.00
CA ARG A 3 -50.74 52.01 -2.10
C ARG A 3 -50.07 50.69 -2.51
N TRP A 4 -49.17 50.67 -3.50
CA TRP A 4 -48.66 49.39 -4.06
C TRP A 4 -47.13 49.18 -4.07
N LEU A 5 -46.30 50.04 -3.47
CA LEU A 5 -44.84 49.86 -3.47
C LEU A 5 -44.24 49.68 -2.06
N GLN A 6 -44.65 48.63 -1.34
CA GLN A 6 -44.04 48.36 -0.03
C GLN A 6 -43.86 46.88 0.37
N ARG A 7 -43.90 45.93 -0.57
CA ARG A 7 -43.68 44.51 -0.22
C ARG A 7 -42.90 43.73 -1.26
N LEU A 8 -41.59 43.95 -1.33
CA LEU A 8 -40.61 42.91 -1.68
C LEU A 8 -39.29 43.24 -0.97
N ARG A 9 -39.23 42.94 0.32
CA ARG A 9 -37.96 42.89 1.05
C ARG A 9 -37.40 41.48 0.80
N PRO A 10 -36.25 41.30 0.13
CA PRO A 10 -35.69 39.97 -0.05
C PRO A 10 -35.41 39.33 1.32
N PRO A 11 -35.54 38.00 1.48
CA PRO A 11 -35.13 37.34 2.72
C PRO A 11 -33.64 37.62 2.98
N ARG A 12 -33.31 37.96 4.22
CA ARG A 12 -31.95 38.32 4.63
C ARG A 12 -30.98 37.14 4.42
N PRO A 13 -29.75 37.36 3.89
CA PRO A 13 -28.73 36.32 3.67
C PRO A 13 -28.10 35.73 4.95
N ALA A 14 -28.44 36.28 6.12
CA ALA A 14 -27.78 35.98 7.39
C ALA A 14 -27.82 34.50 7.82
N ALA A 15 -28.86 33.74 7.42
CA ALA A 15 -28.94 32.31 7.75
C ALA A 15 -27.98 31.46 6.89
N SER A 16 -27.70 31.88 5.64
CA SER A 16 -26.77 31.20 4.74
C SER A 16 -25.32 31.49 5.12
N GLU A 17 -25.01 32.73 5.47
CA GLU A 17 -23.65 33.13 5.91
C GLU A 17 -23.28 32.49 7.25
N ALA A 18 -24.22 32.41 8.20
CA ALA A 18 -24.00 31.74 9.47
C ALA A 18 -23.78 30.22 9.31
N HIS A 19 -24.51 29.57 8.39
CA HIS A 19 -24.36 28.14 8.12
C HIS A 19 -23.05 27.82 7.40
N LEU A 20 -22.64 28.65 6.43
CA LEU A 20 -21.35 28.51 5.76
C LEU A 20 -20.18 28.71 6.74
N ALA A 21 -20.27 29.72 7.60
CA ALA A 21 -19.26 29.97 8.63
C ALA A 21 -19.16 28.81 9.65
N ASP A 22 -20.29 28.16 9.99
CA ASP A 22 -20.30 26.99 10.86
C ASP A 22 -19.67 25.77 10.16
N LEU A 23 -20.01 25.51 8.90
CA LEU A 23 -19.39 24.45 8.09
C LEU A 23 -17.88 24.65 7.95
N GLN A 24 -17.43 25.87 7.66
CA GLN A 24 -16.01 26.19 7.57
C GLN A 24 -15.30 25.94 8.90
N ARG A 25 -15.90 26.36 10.01
CA ARG A 25 -15.36 26.11 11.34
C ARG A 25 -15.28 24.61 11.66
N GLN A 26 -16.27 23.81 11.25
CA GLN A 26 -16.25 22.35 11.39
C GLN A 26 -15.14 21.72 10.55
N LEU A 27 -14.93 22.16 9.31
CA LEU A 27 -13.85 21.69 8.45
C LEU A 27 -12.47 22.06 9.00
N ASP A 28 -12.31 23.27 9.52
CA ASP A 28 -11.05 23.73 10.10
C ASP A 28 -10.71 22.95 11.38
N ILE A 29 -11.71 22.67 12.23
CA ILE A 29 -11.55 21.79 13.39
C ILE A 29 -11.17 20.38 12.95
N ALA A 30 -11.87 19.82 11.94
CA ALA A 30 -11.55 18.49 11.42
C ALA A 30 -10.11 18.42 10.89
N ARG A 31 -9.69 19.41 10.11
CA ARG A 31 -8.31 19.52 9.59
C ARG A 31 -7.28 19.68 10.70
N ALA A 32 -7.58 20.46 11.73
CA ALA A 32 -6.69 20.63 12.88
C ALA A 32 -6.54 19.33 13.68
N VAL A 33 -7.64 18.59 13.87
CA VAL A 33 -7.62 17.26 14.52
C VAL A 33 -6.85 16.26 13.68
N GLU A 34 -7.04 16.25 12.36
CA GLU A 34 -6.32 15.40 11.41
C GLU A 34 -4.81 15.69 11.43
N ALA A 35 -4.43 16.97 11.42
CA ALA A 35 -3.04 17.41 11.45
C ALA A 35 -2.37 17.07 12.79
N GLU A 36 -3.05 17.26 13.92
CA GLU A 36 -2.51 16.91 15.23
C GLU A 36 -2.40 15.40 15.42
N ARG A 37 -3.38 14.63 14.93
CA ARG A 37 -3.30 13.16 14.90
C ARG A 37 -2.13 12.67 14.04
N ARG A 38 -1.87 13.34 12.91
CA ARG A 38 -0.72 13.07 12.03
C ARG A 38 0.60 13.36 12.76
N ARG A 39 0.70 14.52 13.42
CA ARG A 39 1.87 14.94 14.19
C ARG A 39 2.18 13.99 15.36
N ILE A 40 1.18 13.66 16.19
CA ILE A 40 1.33 12.69 17.30
C ILE A 40 1.76 11.33 16.78
N HIS A 41 1.25 10.90 15.63
CA HIS A 41 1.65 9.64 15.04
C HIS A 41 3.07 9.71 14.45
N ASP A 42 3.49 10.79 13.79
CA ASP A 42 4.85 10.91 13.28
C ASP A 42 5.86 10.94 14.44
N ASP A 43 5.55 11.66 15.53
CA ASP A 43 6.32 11.63 16.77
C ASP A 43 6.37 10.20 17.37
N LEU A 44 5.23 9.49 17.45
CA LEU A 44 5.18 8.10 17.90
C LEU A 44 5.93 7.14 16.95
N HIS A 45 5.89 7.38 15.64
CA HIS A 45 6.55 6.56 14.64
C HIS A 45 8.07 6.65 14.79
N ASP A 46 8.58 7.84 15.05
CA ASP A 46 10.00 8.11 15.20
C ASP A 46 10.51 7.68 16.58
N ASP A 47 9.77 7.95 17.67
CA ASP A 47 10.17 7.54 19.02
C ASP A 47 10.03 6.03 19.23
N VAL A 48 8.91 5.42 18.84
CA VAL A 48 8.69 3.97 18.99
C VAL A 48 9.59 3.21 18.02
N GLY A 49 9.78 3.72 16.80
CA GLY A 49 10.71 3.15 15.82
C GLY A 49 12.16 3.14 16.33
N SER A 50 12.61 4.25 16.92
CA SER A 50 13.96 4.41 17.47
C SER A 50 14.19 3.59 18.74
N GLN A 51 13.20 3.53 19.64
CA GLN A 51 13.26 2.69 20.84
C GLN A 51 13.30 1.19 20.48
N LEU A 52 12.51 0.78 19.49
CA LEU A 52 12.48 -0.62 19.05
C LEU A 52 13.74 -1.00 18.26
N LEU A 53 14.32 -0.10 17.47
CA LEU A 53 15.65 -0.27 16.86
C LEU A 53 16.73 -0.43 17.94
N THR A 54 16.67 0.38 19.00
CA THR A 54 17.59 0.30 20.15
C THR A 54 17.48 -1.04 20.88
N LEU A 55 16.26 -1.56 21.04
CA LEU A 55 16.04 -2.90 21.60
C LEU A 55 16.48 -4.01 20.64
N LEU A 56 16.38 -3.82 19.32
CA LEU A 56 16.81 -4.78 18.31
C LEU A 56 18.32 -5.09 18.38
N HIS A 57 19.13 -4.09 18.74
CA HIS A 57 20.57 -4.26 18.96
C HIS A 57 20.92 -5.05 20.22
N ARG A 58 19.95 -5.28 21.13
CA ARG A 58 20.13 -6.07 22.35
C ARG A 58 19.69 -7.53 22.21
N VAL A 59 19.09 -7.91 21.08
CA VAL A 59 18.61 -9.27 20.82
C VAL A 59 19.63 -10.06 19.99
N PRO A 60 19.86 -11.36 20.26
CA PRO A 60 20.77 -12.19 19.48
C PRO A 60 20.45 -12.18 17.97
N PRO A 61 21.46 -12.24 17.07
CA PRO A 61 21.27 -12.14 15.61
C PRO A 61 20.24 -13.12 15.03
N ALA A 62 20.07 -14.29 15.65
CA ALA A 62 19.10 -15.31 15.25
C ALA A 62 17.64 -14.87 15.42
N GLU A 63 17.36 -13.96 16.37
CA GLU A 63 16.02 -13.49 16.72
C GLU A 63 15.71 -12.09 16.19
N GLN A 64 16.73 -11.32 15.82
CA GLN A 64 16.56 -9.99 15.20
C GLN A 64 15.67 -10.00 13.95
N GLN A 65 15.70 -11.10 13.19
CA GLN A 65 14.81 -11.26 12.04
C GLN A 65 13.34 -11.37 12.46
N ARG A 66 13.07 -12.09 13.56
CA ARG A 66 11.73 -12.30 14.11
C ARG A 66 11.19 -11.01 14.74
N VAL A 67 12.05 -10.25 15.41
CA VAL A 67 11.72 -8.91 15.93
C VAL A 67 11.47 -7.94 14.78
N ARG A 68 12.28 -7.94 13.71
CA ARG A 68 12.02 -7.13 12.51
C ARG A 68 10.67 -7.47 11.88
N GLU A 69 10.30 -8.74 11.82
CA GLU A 69 8.99 -9.19 11.34
C GLU A 69 7.85 -8.64 12.23
N ILE A 70 7.96 -8.77 13.57
CA ILE A 70 6.97 -8.22 14.52
C ILE A 70 6.86 -6.69 14.43
N LEU A 71 7.98 -5.98 14.28
CA LEU A 71 7.98 -4.52 14.13
C LEU A 71 7.32 -4.08 12.83
N GLN A 72 7.55 -4.85 11.77
CA GLN A 72 6.85 -4.62 10.52
C GLN A 72 5.36 -4.90 10.69
N ASP A 73 4.95 -5.98 11.37
CA ASP A 73 3.54 -6.28 11.60
C ASP A 73 2.85 -5.23 12.49
N LEU A 74 3.56 -4.70 13.50
CA LEU A 74 3.10 -3.57 14.31
C LEU A 74 2.90 -2.31 13.44
N ARG A 75 3.87 -1.99 12.58
CA ARG A 75 3.74 -0.90 11.58
C ARG A 75 2.57 -1.13 10.63
N ALA A 76 2.25 -2.38 10.28
CA ALA A 76 1.10 -2.69 9.45
C ALA A 76 -0.23 -2.45 10.16
N ILE A 77 -0.30 -2.79 11.44
CA ILE A 77 -1.49 -2.56 12.28
C ILE A 77 -1.69 -1.05 12.48
N LEU A 78 -0.62 -0.29 12.70
CA LEU A 78 -0.68 1.17 12.80
C LEU A 78 -1.03 1.85 11.46
N ALA A 79 -0.52 1.34 10.34
CA ALA A 79 -0.93 1.74 9.00
C ALA A 79 -2.42 1.42 8.72
N ARG A 80 -2.96 0.35 9.30
CA ARG A 80 -4.40 0.04 9.29
C ARG A 80 -5.23 1.08 10.06
N GLU A 81 -4.73 1.60 11.18
CA GLU A 81 -5.39 2.69 11.93
C GLU A 81 -5.26 4.06 11.27
N ARG A 82 -4.23 4.26 10.43
CA ARG A 82 -4.12 5.41 9.53
C ARG A 82 -5.16 5.37 8.41
N GLY A 83 -5.68 4.19 8.06
CA GLY A 83 -6.27 4.00 6.74
C GLY A 83 -5.21 4.38 5.71
N VAL A 84 -4.29 3.47 5.37
CA VAL A 84 -3.55 3.62 4.10
C VAL A 84 -4.57 3.44 2.96
N GLU A 85 -5.45 4.42 2.85
CA GLU A 85 -6.05 4.85 1.60
C GLU A 85 -4.88 5.45 0.84
N GLY A 86 -4.43 4.71 -0.15
CA GLY A 86 -3.42 5.17 -1.07
C GLY A 86 -3.85 4.75 -2.45
N THR A 87 -3.79 5.65 -3.40
CA THR A 87 -3.92 5.23 -4.80
C THR A 87 -2.72 4.35 -5.16
N LEU A 88 -2.86 3.52 -6.20
CA LEU A 88 -1.76 2.67 -6.67
C LEU A 88 -0.48 3.50 -6.89
N LEU A 89 -0.60 4.68 -7.49
CA LEU A 89 0.51 5.57 -7.78
C LEU A 89 1.21 6.08 -6.51
N GLU A 90 0.47 6.34 -5.43
CA GLU A 90 1.06 6.76 -4.15
C GLU A 90 1.89 5.64 -3.53
N VAL A 91 1.41 4.40 -3.57
CA VAL A 91 2.15 3.23 -3.06
C VAL A 91 3.42 2.99 -3.88
N LEU A 92 3.32 3.12 -5.20
CA LEU A 92 4.46 2.98 -6.11
C LEU A 92 5.49 4.09 -5.92
N ALA A 93 5.05 5.33 -5.71
CA ALA A 93 5.93 6.46 -5.44
C ALA A 93 6.72 6.25 -4.14
N GLN A 94 6.05 5.81 -3.06
CA GLN A 94 6.72 5.48 -1.79
C GLN A 94 7.73 4.34 -1.96
N LEU A 95 7.38 3.30 -2.72
CA LEU A 95 8.27 2.18 -2.98
C LEU A 95 9.49 2.60 -3.81
N ARG A 96 9.28 3.47 -4.80
CA ARG A 96 10.36 4.06 -5.62
C ARG A 96 11.31 4.88 -4.76
N GLU A 97 10.80 5.77 -3.92
CA GLU A 97 11.63 6.58 -3.01
C GLU A 97 12.45 5.68 -2.08
N GLU A 98 11.84 4.67 -1.46
CA GLU A 98 12.57 3.72 -0.60
C GLU A 98 13.64 2.95 -1.39
N ALA A 99 13.35 2.55 -2.64
CA ALA A 99 14.30 1.88 -3.50
C ALA A 99 15.49 2.79 -3.82
N GLU A 100 15.24 4.02 -4.28
CA GLU A 100 16.27 5.01 -4.61
C GLU A 100 17.20 5.24 -3.42
N GLN A 101 16.67 5.51 -2.23
CA GLN A 101 17.47 5.72 -1.02
C GLN A 101 18.38 4.52 -0.68
N ARG A 102 17.84 3.30 -0.78
CA ARG A 102 18.60 2.08 -0.44
C ARG A 102 19.67 1.72 -1.46
N LEU A 103 19.41 1.98 -2.74
CA LEU A 103 20.33 1.65 -3.81
C LEU A 103 21.44 2.70 -3.92
N GLN A 104 21.11 3.99 -3.76
CA GLN A 104 22.08 5.09 -3.75
C GLN A 104 23.15 4.92 -2.68
N THR A 105 22.78 4.53 -1.46
CA THR A 105 23.74 4.28 -0.36
C THR A 105 24.73 3.15 -0.65
N ARG A 106 24.49 2.35 -1.69
CA ARG A 106 25.33 1.23 -2.12
C ARG A 106 25.95 1.42 -3.50
N GLY A 107 25.71 2.56 -4.17
CA GLY A 107 26.18 2.82 -5.52
C GLY A 107 25.58 1.88 -6.57
N ILE A 108 24.32 1.49 -6.39
CA ILE A 108 23.59 0.61 -7.32
C ILE A 108 22.62 1.46 -8.12
N ASP A 109 22.58 1.28 -9.44
CA ASP A 109 21.70 2.03 -10.32
C ASP A 109 20.27 1.50 -10.27
N LEU A 110 19.28 2.41 -10.28
CA LEU A 110 17.86 2.09 -10.38
C LEU A 110 17.30 2.53 -11.73
N ASP A 111 16.81 1.57 -12.50
CA ASP A 111 16.04 1.78 -13.72
C ASP A 111 14.56 1.55 -13.40
N TRP A 112 13.83 2.61 -13.04
CA TRP A 112 12.40 2.54 -12.73
C TRP A 112 11.57 2.90 -13.97
N GLN A 113 10.86 1.91 -14.49
CA GLN A 113 10.01 2.02 -15.68
C GLN A 113 8.56 1.81 -15.28
N GLN A 114 7.73 2.79 -15.58
CA GLN A 114 6.31 2.74 -15.30
C GLN A 114 5.57 3.14 -16.57
N ALA A 115 4.50 2.42 -16.91
CA ALA A 115 3.66 2.78 -18.04
C ALA A 115 3.09 4.20 -17.89
N ASP A 116 3.09 4.97 -18.98
CA ASP A 116 2.62 6.36 -18.98
C ASP A 116 1.12 6.47 -18.61
N GLU A 117 0.31 5.49 -19.04
CA GLU A 117 -1.13 5.40 -18.78
C GLU A 117 -1.46 4.30 -17.76
N LEU A 118 -0.78 4.31 -16.61
CA LEU A 118 -1.11 3.40 -15.52
C LEU A 118 -2.43 3.83 -14.84
N PRO A 119 -3.44 2.94 -14.70
CA PRO A 119 -4.65 3.24 -13.93
C PRO A 119 -4.29 3.50 -12.47
N ASP A 120 -5.02 4.39 -11.81
CA ASP A 120 -4.74 4.78 -10.43
C ASP A 120 -5.93 4.52 -9.48
N PRO A 121 -6.35 3.25 -9.28
CA PRO A 121 -7.43 2.93 -8.37
C PRO A 121 -7.00 3.14 -6.91
N ALA A 122 -7.97 3.46 -6.05
CA ALA A 122 -7.77 3.35 -4.62
C ALA A 122 -7.53 1.89 -4.25
N LEU A 123 -6.41 1.61 -3.57
CA LEU A 123 -6.13 0.29 -3.02
C LEU A 123 -6.70 0.20 -1.61
N ASP A 124 -7.23 -0.97 -1.25
CA ASP A 124 -7.52 -1.21 0.15
C ASP A 124 -6.22 -1.26 0.98
N PRO A 125 -6.26 -1.04 2.30
CA PRO A 125 -5.06 -1.00 3.12
C PRO A 125 -4.23 -2.29 3.11
N ALA A 126 -4.86 -3.45 2.89
CA ALA A 126 -4.14 -4.72 2.78
C ALA A 126 -3.45 -4.84 1.42
N GLN A 127 -4.10 -4.42 0.34
CA GLN A 127 -3.51 -4.39 -1.00
C GLN A 127 -2.25 -3.51 -1.05
N ALA A 128 -2.38 -2.26 -0.60
CA ALA A 128 -1.26 -1.33 -0.51
C ALA A 128 -0.09 -1.91 0.30
N MET A 129 -0.39 -2.52 1.45
CA MET A 129 0.60 -3.18 2.31
C MET A 129 1.32 -4.34 1.62
N HIS A 130 0.57 -5.21 0.96
CA HIS A 130 1.13 -6.41 0.33
C HIS A 130 2.02 -6.04 -0.85
N LEU A 131 1.58 -5.12 -1.72
CA LEU A 131 2.40 -4.59 -2.81
C LEU A 131 3.71 -4.00 -2.29
N PHE A 132 3.62 -3.09 -1.33
CA PHE A 132 4.79 -2.43 -0.75
C PHE A 132 5.79 -3.43 -0.16
N ARG A 133 5.28 -4.43 0.58
CA ARG A 133 6.14 -5.47 1.20
C ARG A 133 6.78 -6.39 0.19
N ILE A 134 6.06 -6.78 -0.85
CA ILE A 134 6.61 -7.63 -1.91
C ILE A 134 7.71 -6.87 -2.65
N GLY A 135 7.49 -5.60 -2.99
CA GLY A 135 8.51 -4.75 -3.60
C GLY A 135 9.76 -4.60 -2.74
N ARG A 136 9.57 -4.23 -1.47
CA ARG A 136 10.67 -4.08 -0.50
C ARG A 136 11.47 -5.36 -0.27
N GLU A 137 10.79 -6.50 -0.15
CA GLU A 137 11.42 -7.80 0.04
C GLU A 137 12.18 -8.22 -1.23
N SER A 138 11.66 -7.90 -2.42
CA SER A 138 12.35 -8.15 -3.69
C SER A 138 13.66 -7.38 -3.78
N ILE A 139 13.65 -6.08 -3.46
CA ILE A 139 14.87 -5.24 -3.38
C ILE A 139 15.85 -5.78 -2.33
N THR A 140 15.34 -6.15 -1.16
CA THR A 140 16.16 -6.71 -0.07
C THR A 140 16.84 -8.01 -0.49
N ASN A 141 16.13 -8.89 -1.20
CA ASN A 141 16.67 -10.14 -1.70
C ASN A 141 17.76 -9.91 -2.75
N ALA A 142 17.54 -9.01 -3.71
CA ALA A 142 18.57 -8.62 -4.68
C ALA A 142 19.83 -8.11 -3.97
N LEU A 143 19.68 -7.14 -3.06
CA LEU A 143 20.78 -6.54 -2.30
C LEU A 143 21.55 -7.54 -1.42
N ARG A 144 20.89 -8.57 -0.90
CA ARG A 144 21.50 -9.54 0.02
C ARG A 144 22.10 -10.75 -0.69
N HIS A 145 21.63 -11.07 -1.88
CA HIS A 145 21.91 -12.37 -2.51
C HIS A 145 22.51 -12.27 -3.90
N ALA A 146 22.21 -11.20 -4.63
CA ALA A 146 22.65 -11.05 -6.01
C ALA A 146 23.86 -10.11 -6.14
N HIS A 147 24.07 -9.20 -5.18
CA HIS A 147 25.10 -8.14 -5.23
C HIS A 147 25.09 -7.39 -6.59
N PRO A 148 23.94 -6.84 -7.00
CA PRO A 148 23.78 -6.28 -8.33
C PRO A 148 24.54 -4.96 -8.50
N HIS A 149 24.85 -4.62 -9.73
CA HIS A 149 25.27 -3.27 -10.12
C HIS A 149 24.08 -2.41 -10.53
N ALA A 150 23.03 -3.04 -11.06
CA ALA A 150 21.80 -2.37 -11.45
C ALA A 150 20.56 -3.19 -11.06
N LEU A 151 19.49 -2.48 -10.74
CA LEU A 151 18.17 -3.04 -10.48
C LEU A 151 17.16 -2.33 -11.37
N ARG A 152 16.37 -3.12 -12.10
CA ARG A 152 15.24 -2.63 -12.91
C ARG A 152 13.93 -2.94 -12.22
N VAL A 153 13.07 -1.93 -12.11
CA VAL A 153 11.67 -2.11 -11.73
C VAL A 153 10.80 -1.77 -12.93
N VAL A 154 9.87 -2.66 -13.27
CA VAL A 154 8.86 -2.41 -14.32
C VAL A 154 7.49 -2.50 -13.69
N VAL A 155 6.68 -1.47 -13.92
CA VAL A 155 5.28 -1.41 -13.50
C VAL A 155 4.40 -1.19 -14.72
N ASP A 156 3.53 -2.15 -14.99
CA ASP A 156 2.67 -2.16 -16.16
C ASP A 156 1.29 -2.73 -15.80
N VAL A 157 0.33 -2.65 -16.72
CA VAL A 157 -0.99 -3.26 -16.60
C VAL A 157 -1.27 -4.14 -17.81
N ALA A 158 -1.65 -5.39 -17.54
CA ALA A 158 -2.05 -6.35 -18.55
C ALA A 158 -3.52 -6.74 -18.34
N GLY A 159 -4.42 -6.08 -19.07
CA GLY A 159 -5.87 -6.22 -18.86
C GLY A 159 -6.30 -5.50 -17.58
N ASP A 160 -6.87 -6.24 -16.63
CA ASP A 160 -7.24 -5.76 -15.30
C ASP A 160 -6.16 -6.03 -14.23
N GLN A 161 -5.01 -6.58 -14.60
CA GLN A 161 -3.98 -6.98 -13.66
C GLN A 161 -2.80 -6.02 -13.65
N LEU A 162 -2.38 -5.60 -12.46
CA LEU A 162 -1.07 -5.00 -12.27
C LEU A 162 0.00 -6.05 -12.56
N VAL A 163 1.03 -5.68 -13.30
CA VAL A 163 2.26 -6.43 -13.47
C VAL A 163 3.39 -5.62 -12.84
N PHE A 164 3.94 -6.13 -11.74
CA PHE A 164 5.05 -5.51 -11.03
C PHE A 164 6.27 -6.44 -11.09
N GLU A 165 7.33 -6.01 -11.76
CA GLU A 165 8.56 -6.77 -11.94
C GLU A 165 9.75 -6.08 -11.29
N VAL A 166 10.57 -6.87 -10.60
CA VAL A 166 11.89 -6.46 -10.10
C VAL A 166 12.93 -7.41 -10.68
N THR A 167 13.87 -6.87 -11.43
CA THR A 167 14.96 -7.65 -12.05
C THR A 167 16.30 -7.08 -11.62
N ASP A 168 17.14 -7.92 -11.02
CA ASP A 168 18.54 -7.59 -10.73
C ASP A 168 19.47 -8.16 -11.82
N ASP A 169 20.67 -7.61 -11.94
CA ASP A 169 21.71 -8.07 -12.90
C ASP A 169 22.76 -9.00 -12.26
N GLY A 170 22.50 -9.49 -11.03
CA GLY A 170 23.46 -10.31 -10.30
C GLY A 170 23.42 -11.79 -10.68
N ARG A 171 23.49 -12.69 -9.67
CA ARG A 171 23.46 -14.15 -9.89
C ARG A 171 22.10 -14.74 -9.55
N PHE A 172 21.50 -15.43 -10.51
CA PHE A 172 20.34 -16.28 -10.25
C PHE A 172 20.75 -17.52 -9.45
N ASP A 173 20.01 -17.83 -8.39
CA ASP A 173 20.19 -19.06 -7.62
C ASP A 173 18.84 -19.80 -7.47
N PRO A 174 18.54 -20.77 -8.35
CA PRO A 174 17.28 -21.49 -8.34
C PRO A 174 17.01 -22.22 -7.02
N ALA A 175 18.06 -22.70 -6.35
CA ALA A 175 17.95 -23.51 -5.13
C ALA A 175 17.38 -22.72 -3.94
N ARG A 176 17.28 -21.39 -4.05
CA ARG A 176 16.80 -20.49 -3.00
C ARG A 176 15.32 -20.14 -3.14
N ILE A 177 14.75 -20.39 -4.31
CA ILE A 177 13.34 -20.09 -4.62
C ILE A 177 12.45 -21.04 -3.81
N GLY A 178 11.43 -20.52 -3.13
CA GLY A 178 10.46 -21.31 -2.34
C GLY A 178 10.99 -21.87 -1.01
N HIS A 179 12.30 -21.98 -0.83
CA HIS A 179 12.92 -22.52 0.39
C HIS A 179 13.15 -21.47 1.48
N GLY A 180 13.22 -20.19 1.13
CA GLY A 180 13.38 -19.07 2.08
C GLY A 180 12.09 -18.65 2.79
N ARG A 181 12.21 -18.13 4.01
CA ARG A 181 11.09 -17.48 4.73
C ARG A 181 10.54 -16.27 3.94
N GLY A 182 11.43 -15.49 3.31
CA GLY A 182 11.07 -14.33 2.48
C GLY A 182 10.21 -14.71 1.28
N THR A 183 10.63 -15.70 0.49
CA THR A 183 9.88 -16.17 -0.70
C THR A 183 8.52 -16.75 -0.32
N ARG A 184 8.42 -17.53 0.77
CA ARG A 184 7.11 -18.02 1.26
C ARG A 184 6.19 -16.90 1.72
N SER A 185 6.73 -15.89 2.40
CA SER A 185 5.96 -14.72 2.82
C SER A 185 5.46 -13.92 1.61
N MET A 186 6.28 -13.74 0.58
CA MET A 186 5.87 -13.10 -0.67
C MET A 186 4.79 -13.90 -1.40
N GLN A 187 4.89 -15.23 -1.45
CA GLN A 187 3.84 -16.11 -2.00
C GLN A 187 2.52 -15.95 -1.26
N ALA A 188 2.53 -16.01 0.07
CA ALA A 188 1.33 -15.85 0.87
C ALA A 188 0.66 -14.50 0.66
N ARG A 189 1.44 -13.41 0.57
CA ARG A 189 0.93 -12.06 0.30
C ARG A 189 0.39 -11.91 -1.12
N ALA A 190 1.05 -12.50 -2.11
CA ALA A 190 0.54 -12.51 -3.49
C ALA A 190 -0.81 -13.24 -3.56
N SER A 191 -0.96 -14.37 -2.84
CA SER A 191 -2.26 -15.05 -2.74
C SER A 191 -3.32 -14.20 -2.03
N GLN A 192 -2.96 -13.41 -1.01
CA GLN A 192 -3.88 -12.46 -0.35
C GLN A 192 -4.31 -11.30 -1.27
N LEU A 193 -3.51 -10.98 -2.28
CA LEU A 193 -3.87 -10.05 -3.36
C LEU A 193 -4.75 -10.70 -4.44
N HIS A 194 -5.13 -11.97 -4.31
CA HIS A 194 -5.73 -12.76 -5.39
C HIS A 194 -4.86 -12.84 -6.65
N GLY A 195 -3.54 -12.75 -6.46
CA GLY A 195 -2.54 -12.73 -7.51
C GLY A 195 -1.61 -13.93 -7.49
N ASP A 196 -0.63 -13.87 -8.39
CA ASP A 196 0.47 -14.82 -8.47
C ASP A 196 1.82 -14.11 -8.39
N ILE A 197 2.84 -14.87 -7.96
CA ILE A 197 4.21 -14.40 -7.92
C ILE A 197 5.14 -15.51 -8.43
N SER A 198 6.11 -15.13 -9.25
CA SER A 198 7.09 -16.04 -9.83
C SER A 198 8.51 -15.50 -9.75
N TRP A 199 9.47 -16.43 -9.77
CA TRP A 199 10.90 -16.15 -9.82
C TRP A 199 11.49 -16.84 -11.05
N GLN A 200 12.21 -16.08 -11.87
CA GLN A 200 12.82 -16.56 -13.09
C GLN A 200 14.23 -16.00 -13.21
N ALA A 201 15.06 -16.59 -14.07
CA ALA A 201 16.32 -15.97 -14.46
C ALA A 201 16.02 -14.65 -15.19
N GLY A 202 16.65 -13.56 -14.78
CA GLY A 202 16.51 -12.27 -15.43
C GLY A 202 17.20 -12.25 -16.80
N THR A 203 16.67 -11.45 -17.73
CA THR A 203 17.24 -11.30 -19.07
C THR A 203 18.58 -10.56 -19.08
N LEU A 204 18.89 -9.84 -17.99
CA LEU A 204 20.16 -9.14 -17.77
C LEU A 204 21.15 -9.95 -16.91
N GLY A 205 20.84 -11.21 -16.60
CA GLY A 205 21.41 -11.92 -15.46
C GLY A 205 20.47 -11.84 -14.26
N GLY A 206 20.90 -12.41 -13.12
CA GLY A 206 20.19 -12.22 -11.85
C GLY A 206 18.80 -12.83 -11.74
N THR A 207 18.03 -12.34 -10.78
CA THR A 207 16.68 -12.83 -10.48
C THR A 207 15.63 -11.84 -10.96
N LYS A 208 14.68 -12.32 -11.76
CA LYS A 208 13.42 -11.63 -12.03
C LYS A 208 12.35 -12.12 -11.06
N VAL A 209 11.84 -11.22 -10.23
CA VAL A 209 10.62 -11.41 -9.44
C VAL A 209 9.47 -10.75 -10.18
N ARG A 210 8.40 -11.49 -10.47
CA ARG A 210 7.20 -10.96 -11.13
C ARG A 210 6.00 -11.21 -10.25
N LEU A 211 5.34 -10.14 -9.81
CA LEU A 211 4.04 -10.14 -9.14
C LEU A 211 2.97 -9.75 -10.15
N ARG A 212 1.84 -10.48 -10.15
CA ARG A 212 0.63 -10.12 -10.87
C ARG A 212 -0.57 -10.18 -9.94
N PHE A 213 -1.42 -9.17 -9.93
CA PHE A 213 -2.68 -9.23 -9.19
C PHE A 213 -3.75 -8.31 -9.80
N PRO A 214 -5.05 -8.62 -9.65
CA PRO A 214 -6.13 -7.81 -10.18
C PRO A 214 -6.23 -6.45 -9.48
N LEU A 215 -6.39 -5.38 -10.25
CA LEU A 215 -6.65 -4.04 -9.76
C LEU A 215 -8.15 -3.83 -9.50
N PRO A 216 -8.52 -3.06 -8.46
CA PRO A 216 -9.91 -2.65 -8.26
C PRO A 216 -10.45 -1.89 -9.47
N GLY A 217 -11.64 -2.26 -9.94
CA GLY A 217 -12.31 -1.59 -11.07
C GLY A 217 -12.01 -2.17 -12.46
N GLY A 218 -11.19 -3.23 -12.55
CA GLY A 218 -11.22 -4.11 -13.72
C GLY A 218 -12.42 -5.05 -13.66
N ASP A 219 -12.97 -5.43 -14.81
CA ASP A 219 -14.11 -6.36 -14.94
C ASP A 219 -13.74 -7.78 -14.45
N THR A 220 -13.56 -7.95 -13.14
CA THR A 220 -13.68 -9.26 -12.51
C THR A 220 -15.16 -9.44 -12.19
N PRO A 221 -15.86 -10.46 -12.72
CA PRO A 221 -17.25 -10.70 -12.37
C PRO A 221 -17.33 -10.91 -10.87
N ALA A 222 -17.96 -9.96 -10.18
CA ALA A 222 -18.36 -10.10 -8.80
C ALA A 222 -19.05 -11.47 -8.68
N SER A 223 -18.50 -12.34 -7.82
CA SER A 223 -19.18 -13.55 -7.38
C SER A 223 -20.45 -13.12 -6.65
N THR A 224 -21.50 -12.90 -7.44
CA THR A 224 -22.82 -12.54 -6.98
C THR A 224 -23.47 -13.82 -6.48
N GLY A 225 -23.92 -13.77 -5.23
CA GLY A 225 -25.09 -14.53 -4.81
C GLY A 225 -24.81 -15.90 -4.22
N TRP A 226 -24.46 -15.91 -2.93
CA TRP A 226 -25.12 -16.87 -2.03
C TRP A 226 -26.26 -16.13 -1.34
N ALA A 227 -27.40 -16.08 -2.02
CA ALA A 227 -28.69 -15.89 -1.39
C ALA A 227 -29.56 -17.07 -1.81
N ASN A 228 -29.78 -18.01 -0.89
CA ASN A 228 -31.10 -18.59 -0.81
C ASN A 228 -31.45 -18.89 0.65
N ALA A 229 -32.30 -18.01 1.17
CA ALA A 229 -33.11 -18.29 2.33
C ALA A 229 -34.11 -19.38 1.96
N ALA A 230 -34.13 -20.46 2.72
CA ALA A 230 -35.27 -21.36 2.81
C ALA A 230 -35.48 -21.74 4.28
N ALA A 231 -36.27 -20.93 4.97
CA ALA A 231 -37.19 -21.45 5.97
C ALA A 231 -38.54 -21.64 5.25
N PRO A 232 -39.27 -22.72 5.55
CA PRO A 232 -40.35 -22.53 6.50
C PRO A 232 -40.36 -23.62 7.59
N GLY A 233 -40.72 -23.22 8.81
CA GLY A 233 -41.21 -24.17 9.80
C GLY A 233 -42.61 -24.65 9.42
N ASN A 234 -42.95 -25.90 9.76
CA ASN A 234 -43.85 -26.19 10.89
C ASN A 234 -44.05 -27.71 11.05
N ILE A 235 -44.24 -28.08 12.31
CA ILE A 235 -44.64 -29.37 12.88
C ILE A 235 -46.04 -29.76 12.40
N ALA A 236 -46.28 -31.04 12.08
CA ALA A 236 -47.43 -31.82 12.57
C ALA A 236 -47.51 -33.24 11.95
N GLN A 237 -47.62 -34.20 12.86
CA GLN A 237 -48.05 -35.61 12.74
C GLN A 237 -47.09 -36.62 12.11
#